data_AF-A0AAU5S2K1-F1
#
_entry.id   AF-A0AAU5S2K1-F1
#
_cell.length_a   1.000
_cell.length_b   1.000
_cell.length_c   1.000
_cell.angle_alpha   90.00
_cell.angle_beta   90.00
_cell.angle_gamma   90.00
#
_symmetry.space_group_name_H-M   'P 1'
#
loop_
_entity.id
_entity.type
_entity.pdbx_description
1 polymer ?
#
loop_
_entity_poly.entity_id
_entity_poly.type
_entity_poly.pdbx_seq_one_letter_code
_entity_poly.pdbx_strand_id
1 'polypeptide(L)'
;MKLSRRVSWFLVAFGVWSWIVWTTFVKNLWKDTSGLAFHHGDHSHPTAYFWIHLALAITSTILGTAIGVLGIRGLRALRRERDRAAGEQPQDLREQQSERAAAR
;
A
#
# COMPACT_ATOMS: atom_id res chain seq x y z
N MET A 1 -11.12 -6.55 -14.09
CA MET A 1 -12.05 -5.94 -13.09
C MET A 1 -11.35 -4.74 -12.46
N LYS A 2 -11.92 -3.54 -12.50
CA LYS A 2 -11.30 -2.33 -11.92
C LYS A 2 -11.39 -2.42 -10.39
N LEU A 3 -10.28 -2.19 -9.70
CA LEU A 3 -10.26 -2.18 -8.24
C LEU A 3 -11.03 -0.94 -7.74
N SER A 4 -12.07 -1.15 -6.93
CA SER A 4 -12.86 -0.04 -6.37
C SER A 4 -11.97 0.92 -5.57
N ARG A 5 -12.36 2.21 -5.53
CA ARG A 5 -11.65 3.26 -4.78
C ARG A 5 -11.46 2.91 -3.31
N ARG A 6 -12.47 2.26 -2.71
CA ARG A 6 -12.44 1.81 -1.31
C ARG A 6 -11.39 0.72 -1.11
N VAL A 7 -11.34 -0.25 -2.02
CA VAL A 7 -10.37 -1.36 -1.96
C VAL A 7 -8.95 -0.85 -2.18
N SER A 8 -8.74 0.07 -3.12
CA SER A 8 -7.41 0.66 -3.34
C SER A 8 -6.87 1.37 -2.09
N TRP A 9 -7.71 2.14 -1.39
CA TRP A 9 -7.35 2.74 -0.11
C TRP A 9 -7.10 1.70 0.98
N PHE A 10 -7.91 0.65 1.04
CA PHE A 10 -7.68 -0.47 1.95
C PHE A 10 -6.31 -1.12 1.72
N LEU A 11 -5.90 -1.36 0.47
CA LEU A 11 -4.58 -1.92 0.17
C LEU A 11 -3.44 -1.00 0.61
N VAL A 12 -3.58 0.32 0.44
CA VAL A 12 -2.59 1.29 0.92
C VAL A 12 -2.51 1.26 2.45
N ALA A 13 -3.66 1.35 3.13
CA ALA A 13 -3.73 1.30 4.59
C ALA A 13 -3.16 -0.01 5.14
N PHE A 14 -3.47 -1.13 4.49
CA PHE A 14 -2.94 -2.44 4.84
C PHE A 14 -1.42 -2.50 4.66
N GLY A 15 -0.88 -1.94 3.58
CA GLY A 15 0.56 -1.86 3.37
C GLY A 15 1.26 -1.04 4.47
N VAL A 16 0.71 0.11 4.84
CA VAL A 16 1.23 0.96 5.93
C VAL A 16 1.15 0.24 7.28
N TRP A 17 0.00 -0.38 7.58
CA TRP A 17 -0.19 -1.16 8.80
C TRP A 17 0.81 -2.33 8.90
N SER A 18 1.01 -3.05 7.79
CA SER A 18 1.99 -4.14 7.70
C SER A 18 3.39 -3.64 8.07
N TRP A 19 3.81 -2.48 7.55
CA TRP A 19 5.08 -1.85 7.93
C TRP A 19 5.18 -1.57 9.43
N ILE A 20 4.13 -1.06 10.06
CA ILE A 20 4.12 -0.78 11.50
C ILE A 20 4.30 -2.07 12.31
N VAL A 21 3.56 -3.13 11.96
CA VAL A 21 3.63 -4.43 12.63
C VAL A 21 5.02 -5.03 12.51
N TRP A 22 5.55 -5.16 11.29
CA TRP A 22 6.81 -5.86 11.08
C TRP A 22 8.01 -5.08 11.62
N THR A 23 8.04 -3.75 11.51
CA THR A 23 9.13 -2.96 12.12
C THR A 23 9.11 -3.02 13.64
N THR A 24 7.92 -3.05 14.26
CA THR A 24 7.78 -3.22 15.71
C THR A 24 8.20 -4.62 16.13
N PHE A 25 7.80 -5.65 15.38
CA PHE A 25 8.19 -7.03 15.64
C PHE A 25 9.71 -7.22 15.53
N VAL A 26 10.35 -6.72 14.49
CA VAL A 26 11.82 -6.82 14.32
C VAL A 26 12.55 -6.10 15.45
N LYS A 27 12.06 -4.93 15.91
CA LYS A 27 12.62 -4.24 17.08
C LYS A 27 12.53 -5.09 18.34
N ASN A 28 11.40 -5.76 18.56
CA ASN A 28 11.21 -6.63 19.73
C ASN A 28 12.01 -7.93 19.63
N LEU A 29 12.15 -8.48 18.43
CA LEU A 29 12.98 -9.64 18.14
C LEU A 29 14.46 -9.33 18.43
N TRP A 30 14.94 -8.16 18.00
CA TRP A 30 16.31 -7.71 18.27
C TRP A 30 16.56 -7.42 19.75
N LYS A 31 15.56 -6.90 20.47
CA LYS A 31 15.62 -6.71 21.94
C LYS A 31 15.51 -8.00 22.73
N ASP A 32 15.38 -9.15 22.06
CA ASP A 32 15.15 -10.45 22.67
C ASP A 32 14.01 -10.46 23.69
N THR A 33 12.88 -9.80 23.37
CA THR A 33 11.77 -9.68 24.34
C THR A 33 11.19 -11.03 24.76
N SER A 34 11.34 -12.07 23.94
CA SER A 34 10.92 -13.44 24.27
C SER A 34 12.00 -14.25 25.00
N GLY A 35 13.26 -13.81 25.03
CA GLY A 35 14.40 -14.57 25.56
C GLY A 35 14.80 -15.79 24.71
N LEU A 36 14.33 -15.86 23.45
CA LEU A 36 14.54 -16.97 22.53
C LEU A 36 15.41 -16.59 21.33
N ALA A 37 15.66 -15.30 21.11
CA ALA A 37 16.36 -14.82 19.93
C ALA A 37 17.87 -15.05 20.02
N PHE A 38 18.45 -14.96 21.22
CA PHE A 38 19.88 -15.09 21.42
C PHE A 38 20.24 -16.04 22.56
N HIS A 39 21.32 -16.78 22.40
CA HIS A 39 21.86 -17.57 23.50
C HIS A 39 22.53 -16.66 24.53
N HIS A 40 22.20 -16.85 25.81
CA HIS A 40 22.79 -16.13 26.95
C HIS A 40 22.63 -14.60 26.93
N GLY A 41 21.72 -14.06 26.11
CA GLY A 41 21.47 -12.62 25.99
C GLY A 41 22.56 -11.85 25.24
N ASP A 42 23.52 -12.53 24.61
CA ASP A 42 24.52 -11.90 23.75
C ASP A 42 24.11 -11.98 22.28
N HIS A 43 24.08 -10.83 21.61
CA HIS A 43 23.73 -10.72 20.20
C HIS A 43 24.73 -11.45 19.26
N SER A 44 25.84 -11.94 19.79
CA SER A 44 26.84 -12.74 19.08
C SER A 44 26.36 -14.15 18.70
N HIS A 45 25.33 -14.68 19.37
CA HIS A 45 24.85 -16.05 19.19
C HIS A 45 23.34 -16.13 18.86
N PRO A 46 22.92 -15.75 17.63
CA PRO A 46 21.53 -15.83 17.21
C PRO A 46 21.04 -17.28 17.07
N THR A 47 19.84 -17.54 17.56
CA THR A 47 19.20 -18.87 17.50
C THR A 47 18.52 -19.13 16.16
N ALA A 48 18.10 -20.38 15.90
CA ALA A 48 17.23 -20.70 14.77
C ALA A 48 15.89 -19.93 14.82
N TYR A 49 15.35 -19.71 16.03
CA TYR A 49 14.14 -18.92 16.23
C TYR A 49 14.32 -17.50 15.68
N PHE A 50 15.45 -16.85 15.97
CA PHE A 50 15.75 -15.52 15.43
C PHE A 50 15.73 -15.51 13.90
N TRP A 51 16.46 -16.43 13.26
CA TRP A 51 16.58 -16.45 11.80
C TRP A 51 15.26 -16.73 11.08
N ILE A 52 14.47 -17.68 11.59
CA ILE A 52 13.16 -18.00 11.02
C ILE A 52 12.24 -16.78 11.10
N HIS A 53 12.16 -16.14 12.26
CA HIS A 53 11.29 -14.98 12.46
C HIS A 53 11.77 -13.75 11.69
N LEU A 54 13.08 -13.53 11.59
CA LEU A 54 13.64 -12.45 10.79
C LEU A 54 13.33 -12.65 9.31
N ALA A 55 13.52 -13.87 8.77
CA ALA A 55 13.18 -14.20 7.39
C ALA A 55 11.68 -14.03 7.10
N LEU A 56 10.82 -14.49 8.02
CA LEU A 56 9.37 -14.29 7.92
C LEU A 56 9.01 -12.80 7.93
N ALA A 57 9.61 -12.00 8.81
CA ALA A 57 9.36 -10.57 8.90
C ALA A 57 9.80 -9.82 7.64
N ILE A 58 10.98 -10.13 7.09
CA ILE A 58 11.48 -9.54 5.84
C ILE A 58 10.54 -9.88 4.69
N THR A 59 10.23 -11.18 4.51
CA THR A 59 9.36 -11.65 3.44
C THR A 59 7.98 -10.98 3.53
N SER A 60 7.42 -10.92 4.72
CA SER A 60 6.10 -10.32 4.95
C SER A 60 6.10 -8.80 4.75
N THR A 61 7.20 -8.13 5.06
CA THR A 61 7.39 -6.69 4.78
C THR A 61 7.43 -6.43 3.27
N ILE A 62 8.13 -7.28 2.51
CA ILE A 62 8.17 -7.17 1.03
C ILE A 62 6.76 -7.36 0.46
N LEU A 63 6.03 -8.38 0.91
CA LEU A 63 4.65 -8.63 0.48
C LEU A 63 3.72 -7.47 0.84
N GLY A 64 3.80 -6.95 2.06
CA GLY A 64 3.04 -5.78 2.51
C GLY A 64 3.35 -4.53 1.68
N THR A 65 4.63 -4.32 1.32
CA THR A 65 5.06 -3.23 0.46
C THR A 65 4.49 -3.38 -0.95
N ALA A 66 4.57 -4.58 -1.53
CA ALA A 66 4.00 -4.85 -2.85
C ALA A 66 2.48 -4.57 -2.88
N ILE A 67 1.75 -4.99 -1.84
CA ILE A 67 0.32 -4.70 -1.69
C ILE A 67 0.07 -3.19 -1.60
N GLY A 68 0.84 -2.47 -0.79
CA GLY A 68 0.73 -1.01 -0.67
C GLY A 68 0.96 -0.30 -2.01
N VAL A 69 1.98 -0.73 -2.76
CA VAL A 69 2.27 -0.20 -4.10
C VAL A 69 1.12 -0.48 -5.07
N LEU A 70 0.52 -1.67 -5.04
CA LEU A 70 -0.66 -1.98 -5.85
C LEU A 70 -1.85 -1.06 -5.50
N GLY A 71 -2.07 -0.78 -4.22
CA GLY A 71 -3.07 0.19 -3.77
C GLY A 71 -2.82 1.60 -4.32
N ILE A 72 -1.58 2.08 -4.25
CA ILE A 72 -1.19 3.40 -4.80
C ILE A 72 -1.41 3.45 -6.32
N ARG A 73 -1.05 2.38 -7.04
CA ARG A 73 -1.27 2.28 -8.48
C ARG A 73 -2.76 2.30 -8.82
N GLY A 74 -3.59 1.61 -8.04
CA GLY A 74 -5.05 1.65 -8.16
C GLY A 74 -5.61 3.07 -7.97
N LEU A 75 -5.18 3.78 -6.94
CA LEU A 75 -5.60 5.17 -6.71
C LEU A 75 -5.15 6.12 -7.82
N ARG A 76 -3.92 5.96 -8.34
CA ARG A 76 -3.41 6.76 -9.46
C ARG A 76 -4.20 6.50 -10.76
N ALA A 77 -4.55 5.25 -11.04
CA ALA A 77 -5.38 4.91 -12.21
C ALA A 77 -6.76 5.55 -12.14
N LEU A 78 -7.44 5.45 -10.99
CA LEU A 78 -8.76 6.06 -10.77
C LEU A 78 -8.74 7.59 -10.88
N ARG A 79 -7.65 8.25 -10.43
CA ARG A 79 -7.48 9.70 -10.61
C ARG A 79 -7.40 10.07 -12.10
N ARG A 80 -6.59 9.34 -12.88
CA ARG A 80 -6.47 9.57 -14.33
C ARG A 80 -7.79 9.38 -15.08
N GLU A 81 -8.58 8.38 -14.72
CA GLU A 81 -9.91 8.17 -15.33
C GLU A 81 -10.86 9.32 -15.03
N ARG A 82 -10.90 9.79 -13.78
CA ARG A 82 -11.73 10.94 -13.39
C ARG A 82 -11.32 12.21 -14.15
N ASP A 83 -10.03 12.48 -14.26
CA ASP A 83 -9.53 13.69 -14.90
C ASP A 83 -9.81 13.69 -16.42
N ARG A 84 -9.83 12.52 -17.08
CA ARG A 84 -10.28 12.37 -18.47
C ARG A 84 -11.78 12.65 -18.64
N ALA A 85 -12.62 12.02 -17.82
CA ALA A 85 -14.08 12.23 -17.87
C ALA A 85 -14.47 13.69 -17.59
N ALA A 86 -13.74 14.35 -16.69
CA ALA A 86 -13.90 15.77 -16.40
C ALA A 86 -13.34 16.69 -17.50
N GLY A 87 -12.55 16.17 -18.45
CA GLY A 87 -12.05 16.91 -19.62
C GLY A 87 -12.99 16.82 -20.83
N GLU A 88 -13.65 15.68 -21.02
CA GLU A 88 -14.65 15.46 -22.09
C GLU A 88 -15.97 16.21 -21.81
N GLN A 89 -16.51 16.14 -20.59
CA GLN A 89 -17.77 16.81 -20.24
C GLN A 89 -17.80 18.34 -20.49
N PRO A 90 -16.76 19.13 -20.17
CA PRO A 90 -16.77 20.58 -20.38
C PRO A 90 -16.61 21.00 -21.84
N GLN A 91 -16.10 20.13 -22.72
CA GLN A 91 -16.05 20.43 -24.15
C GLN A 91 -17.41 20.14 -24.78
N ASP A 92 -17.95 18.94 -24.58
CA ASP A 92 -19.24 18.53 -25.14
C ASP A 92 -20.40 19.44 -24.69
N LEU A 93 -20.41 19.87 -23.43
CA LEU A 93 -21.44 20.78 -22.91
C LEU A 93 -21.32 22.19 -23.50
N ARG A 94 -20.09 22.68 -23.73
CA ARG A 94 -19.87 24.00 -24.34
C ARG A 94 -20.24 23.98 -25.83
N GLU A 95 -19.91 22.90 -26.52
CA GLU A 95 -20.23 22.70 -27.93
C GLU A 95 -21.75 22.59 -28.12
N GLN A 96 -22.43 21.73 -27.35
CA GLN A 96 -23.91 21.66 -27.36
C GLN A 96 -24.59 22.99 -27.01
N GLN A 97 -24.04 23.75 -26.05
CA GLN A 97 -24.58 25.07 -25.72
C GLN A 97 -24.41 26.07 -26.86
N SER A 98 -23.28 26.05 -27.57
CA SER A 98 -23.06 26.90 -28.74
C SER A 98 -23.98 26.55 -29.91
N GLU A 99 -24.18 25.26 -30.19
CA GLU A 99 -25.13 24.82 -31.22
C GLU A 99 -26.57 25.22 -30.89
N ARG A 100 -26.98 25.05 -29.62
CA ARG A 100 -28.32 25.48 -29.16
C ARG A 100 -28.52 26.99 -29.20
N ALA A 101 -27.46 27.77 -29.04
CA ALA A 101 -27.52 29.23 -29.15
C ALA A 101 -27.58 29.69 -30.63
N ALA A 102 -26.91 28.98 -31.55
CA ALA A 102 -26.94 29.26 -32.99
C ALA A 102 -28.24 28.82 -33.67
N ALA A 103 -28.94 27.83 -33.11
CA ALA A 103 -30.22 27.33 -33.60
C ALA A 103 -31.46 28.15 -33.15
N ARG A 104 -31.25 29.23 -32.39
CA ARG A 104 -32.29 30.19 -31.96
C ARG A 104 -32.20 31.46 -32.78
#